data_AF-A0A966HZE2-F1
#
_entry.id   AF-A0A966HZE2-F1
#
_cell.length_a   1.000
_cell.length_b   1.000
_cell.length_c   1.000
_cell.angle_alpha   90.00
_cell.angle_beta   90.00
_cell.angle_gamma   90.00
#
_symmetry.space_group_name_H-M   'P 1'
#
loop_
_entity.id
_entity.type
_entity.pdbx_description
1 polymer ?
#
loop_
_entity_poly.entity_id
_entity_poly.type
_entity_poly.pdbx_seq_one_letter_code
_entity_poly.pdbx_strand_id
1 'polypeptide(L)'
;MKLIPRRIHEIAAWLVRIEAFFLFSLGAYLLIRTLTSSVEELDAVIAEIVFLILGGIGLFFAGRGFLQQRNYGRGPTVLANLIAMGVAFYMIDGERIALGVFLGGYALLTFLAALSSIPQARPGSTHQGTSS
;
A
#
# COMPACT_ATOMS: atom_id res chain seq x y z
N MET A 1 -14.16 19.39 -15.82
CA MET A 1 -13.88 18.27 -14.90
C MET A 1 -12.63 17.56 -15.38
N LYS A 2 -11.55 17.59 -14.59
CA LYS A 2 -10.19 17.22 -15.04
C LYS A 2 -10.12 15.73 -15.41
N LEU A 3 -9.72 15.45 -16.65
CA LEU A 3 -9.33 14.13 -17.14
C LEU A 3 -8.14 13.64 -16.31
N ILE A 4 -8.40 12.86 -15.26
CA ILE A 4 -7.36 12.13 -14.53
C ILE A 4 -6.80 11.09 -15.52
N PRO A 5 -5.57 11.27 -16.03
CA PRO A 5 -5.08 10.45 -17.13
C PRO A 5 -4.95 9.00 -16.69
N ARG A 6 -5.11 8.07 -17.63
CA ARG A 6 -4.79 6.63 -17.47
C ARG A 6 -3.45 6.39 -16.75
N ARG A 7 -2.49 7.30 -16.94
CA ARG A 7 -1.17 7.32 -16.28
C ARG A 7 -1.21 7.30 -14.75
N ILE A 8 -2.20 7.92 -14.09
CA ILE A 8 -2.25 7.95 -12.61
C ILE A 8 -2.52 6.55 -12.04
N HIS A 9 -3.36 5.75 -12.71
CA HIS A 9 -3.61 4.37 -12.30
C HIS A 9 -2.37 3.50 -12.47
N GLU A 10 -1.59 3.72 -13.53
CA GLU A 10 -0.32 3.03 -13.76
C GLU A 10 0.73 3.42 -12.72
N ILE A 11 0.83 4.72 -12.40
CA ILE A 11 1.72 5.22 -11.34
C ILE A 11 1.35 4.59 -9.99
N ALA A 12 0.08 4.65 -9.59
CA ALA A 12 -0.39 4.05 -8.35
C ALA A 12 -0.11 2.54 -8.30
N ALA A 13 -0.32 1.84 -9.41
CA ALA A 13 -0.04 0.40 -9.52
C ALA A 13 1.45 0.08 -9.30
N TRP A 14 2.34 0.86 -9.91
CA TRP A 14 3.79 0.66 -9.77
C TRP A 14 4.28 1.00 -8.36
N LEU A 15 3.82 2.12 -7.80
CA LEU A 15 4.19 2.53 -6.45
C LEU A 15 3.82 1.45 -5.41
N VAL A 16 2.58 0.94 -5.48
CA VAL A 16 2.08 -0.14 -4.60
C VAL A 16 2.81 -1.46 -4.79
N ARG A 17 3.20 -1.79 -6.02
CA ARG A 17 3.96 -3.03 -6.28
C ARG A 17 5.35 -2.99 -5.67
N ILE A 18 5.98 -1.82 -5.68
CA ILE A 18 7.25 -1.61 -5.00
C ILE A 18 7.05 -1.74 -3.48
N GLU A 19 5.96 -1.20 -2.90
CA GLU A 19 5.64 -1.40 -1.48
C GLU A 19 5.46 -2.89 -1.14
N ALA A 20 4.69 -3.62 -1.96
CA ALA A 20 4.52 -5.05 -1.78
C ALA A 20 5.85 -5.79 -1.81
N PHE A 21 6.73 -5.46 -2.76
CA PHE A 21 8.07 -6.04 -2.85
C PHE A 21 8.93 -5.70 -1.63
N PHE A 22 8.84 -4.46 -1.12
CA PHE A 22 9.53 -4.06 0.10
C PHE A 22 9.03 -4.85 1.31
N LEU A 23 7.71 -5.04 1.48
CA LEU A 23 7.16 -5.87 2.55
C LEU A 23 7.63 -7.33 2.47
N PHE A 24 7.66 -7.91 1.27
CA PHE A 24 8.20 -9.27 1.08
C PHE A 24 9.69 -9.34 1.42
N SER A 25 10.47 -8.33 1.04
CA SER A 25 11.90 -8.26 1.34
C SER A 25 12.14 -8.13 2.84
N LEU A 26 11.35 -7.31 3.53
CA LEU A 26 11.43 -7.15 4.99
C LEU A 26 11.00 -8.44 5.71
N GLY A 27 9.92 -9.09 5.26
CA GLY A 27 9.47 -10.38 5.80
C GLY A 27 10.51 -11.48 5.62
N ALA A 28 11.13 -11.57 4.44
CA ALA A 28 12.21 -12.50 4.17
C ALA A 28 13.45 -12.22 5.03
N TYR A 29 13.82 -10.94 5.19
CA TYR A 29 14.91 -10.53 6.07
C TYR A 29 14.64 -10.95 7.52
N LEU A 30 13.46 -10.67 8.05
CA LEU A 30 13.08 -11.06 9.42
C LEU A 30 13.06 -12.57 9.59
N LEU A 31 12.59 -13.32 8.60
CA LEU A 31 12.64 -14.78 8.61
C LEU A 31 14.08 -15.28 8.71
N ILE A 32 14.98 -14.80 7.85
CA ILE A 32 16.40 -15.19 7.87
C ILE A 32 17.04 -14.79 9.20
N ARG A 33 16.78 -13.58 9.69
CA ARG A 33 17.28 -13.10 10.99
C ARG A 33 16.82 -14.01 12.13
N THR A 34 15.56 -14.41 12.13
CA THR A 34 14.99 -15.30 13.15
C THR A 34 15.62 -16.69 13.14
N LEU A 35 15.98 -17.19 11.96
CA LEU A 35 16.64 -18.49 11.81
C LEU A 35 18.14 -18.47 12.17
N THR A 36 18.79 -17.30 12.14
CA THR A 36 20.25 -17.18 12.27
C THR A 36 20.71 -16.52 13.57
N SER A 37 19.79 -15.95 14.35
CA SER A 37 20.11 -15.21 15.57
C SER A 37 19.09 -15.46 16.67
N SER A 38 19.49 -15.26 17.93
CA SER A 38 18.56 -15.28 19.06
C SER A 38 17.63 -14.06 18.99
N VAL A 39 16.33 -14.32 18.99
CA VAL A 39 15.28 -13.29 19.01
C VAL A 39 14.72 -13.18 20.42
N GLU A 40 14.67 -11.97 20.95
CA GLU A 40 14.20 -11.67 22.30
C GLU A 40 12.69 -11.93 22.44
N GLU A 41 11.91 -11.50 21.45
CA GLU A 41 10.45 -11.68 21.40
C GLU A 41 10.02 -12.45 20.15
N LEU A 42 10.09 -13.78 20.20
CA LEU A 42 9.78 -14.64 19.05
C LEU A 42 8.32 -14.48 18.58
N ASP A 43 7.36 -14.38 19.51
CA ASP A 43 5.93 -14.28 19.18
C ASP A 43 5.62 -13.01 18.39
N ALA A 44 6.21 -11.88 18.80
CA ALA A 44 6.05 -10.59 18.12
C ALA A 44 6.65 -10.63 16.70
N VAL A 45 7.85 -11.21 16.55
CA VAL A 45 8.52 -11.32 15.24
C VAL A 45 7.75 -12.25 14.30
N ILE A 46 7.18 -13.36 14.78
CA ILE A 46 6.34 -14.23 13.95
C ILE A 46 5.10 -13.48 13.47
N ALA A 47 4.42 -12.75 14.37
CA ALA A 47 3.26 -11.95 14.00
C ALA A 47 3.61 -10.88 12.95
N GLU A 48 4.77 -10.23 13.10
CA GLU A 48 5.30 -9.25 12.15
C GLU A 48 5.58 -9.89 10.77
N ILE A 49 6.26 -11.05 10.73
CA ILE A 49 6.51 -11.77 9.47
C ILE A 49 5.20 -12.11 8.77
N VAL A 50 4.23 -12.68 9.49
CA VAL A 50 2.92 -13.02 8.92
C VAL A 50 2.21 -11.77 8.40
N PHE A 51 2.22 -10.68 9.17
CA PHE A 51 1.64 -9.39 8.76
C PHE A 51 2.29 -8.85 7.49
N LEU A 52 3.62 -8.87 7.38
CA LEU A 52 4.35 -8.39 6.21
C LEU A 52 4.04 -9.23 4.96
N ILE A 53 3.98 -10.55 5.08
CA ILE A 53 3.65 -11.43 3.95
C ILE A 53 2.21 -11.22 3.50
N LEU A 54 1.25 -11.23 4.42
CA LEU A 54 -0.17 -11.02 4.08
C LEU A 54 -0.42 -9.61 3.54
N GLY A 55 0.18 -8.59 4.16
CA GLY A 55 0.13 -7.21 3.70
C GLY A 55 0.74 -7.05 2.30
N GLY A 56 1.89 -7.67 2.06
CA GLY A 56 2.55 -7.71 0.76
C GLY A 56 1.68 -8.36 -0.32
N ILE A 57 1.04 -9.49 0.00
CA ILE A 57 0.08 -10.15 -0.91
C ILE A 57 -1.09 -9.22 -1.22
N GLY A 58 -1.71 -8.64 -0.19
CA GLY A 58 -2.83 -7.72 -0.33
C GLY A 58 -2.50 -6.52 -1.23
N LEU A 59 -1.36 -5.88 -0.99
CA LEU A 59 -0.86 -4.77 -1.82
C LEU A 59 -0.52 -5.20 -3.24
N PHE A 60 0.08 -6.37 -3.43
CA PHE A 60 0.36 -6.88 -4.77
C PHE A 60 -0.91 -7.04 -5.62
N PHE A 61 -1.98 -7.57 -5.02
CA PHE A 61 -3.29 -7.65 -5.66
C PHE A 61 -3.96 -6.28 -5.82
N ALA A 62 -3.78 -5.35 -4.89
CA ALA A 62 -4.23 -3.97 -5.04
C ALA A 62 -3.60 -3.29 -6.25
N GLY A 63 -2.29 -3.52 -6.49
CA GLY A 63 -1.58 -3.09 -7.69
C GLY A 63 -2.19 -3.60 -8.98
N ARG A 64 -2.64 -4.87 -9.00
CA ARG A 64 -3.42 -5.42 -10.13
C ARG A 64 -4.77 -4.73 -10.30
N GLY A 65 -5.44 -4.37 -9.19
CA GLY A 65 -6.69 -3.64 -9.20
C GLY A 65 -6.60 -2.27 -9.88
N PHE A 66 -5.53 -1.53 -9.63
CA PHE A 66 -5.27 -0.25 -10.31
C PHE A 66 -5.08 -0.42 -11.82
N LEU A 67 -4.31 -1.41 -12.26
CA LEU A 67 -4.12 -1.69 -13.70
C LEU A 67 -5.43 -2.07 -14.41
N GLN A 68 -6.34 -2.74 -13.70
CA GLN A 68 -7.65 -3.11 -14.21
C GLN A 68 -8.69 -1.97 -14.10
N GLN A 69 -8.29 -0.80 -13.60
CA GLN A 69 -9.18 0.34 -13.29
C GLN A 69 -10.39 -0.05 -12.42
N ARG A 70 -10.18 -0.96 -11.46
CA ARG A 70 -11.20 -1.39 -10.50
C ARG A 70 -11.00 -0.70 -9.15
N ASN A 71 -12.11 -0.43 -8.46
CA ASN A 71 -12.09 0.35 -7.22
C ASN A 71 -11.48 -0.41 -6.02
N TYR A 72 -11.32 -1.74 -6.10
CA TYR A 72 -10.91 -2.56 -4.95
C TYR A 72 -9.44 -2.37 -4.54
N GLY A 73 -8.57 -1.86 -5.42
CA GLY A 73 -7.16 -1.62 -5.06
C GLY A 73 -6.97 -0.44 -4.11
N ARG A 74 -7.89 0.53 -4.11
CA ARG A 74 -7.72 1.79 -3.38
C ARG A 74 -7.74 1.62 -1.87
N GLY A 75 -8.72 0.87 -1.35
CA GLY A 75 -8.89 0.67 0.09
C GLY A 75 -7.64 0.12 0.77
N PRO A 76 -7.12 -1.05 0.32
CA PRO A 76 -5.90 -1.64 0.88
C PRO A 76 -4.68 -0.71 0.78
N THR A 77 -4.50 -0.02 -0.35
CA THR A 77 -3.37 0.89 -0.54
C THR A 77 -3.42 2.11 0.36
N VAL A 78 -4.60 2.73 0.51
CA VAL A 78 -4.79 3.88 1.40
C VAL A 78 -4.49 3.47 2.84
N LEU A 79 -5.01 2.32 3.29
CA LEU A 79 -4.78 1.81 4.64
C LEU A 79 -3.28 1.52 4.90
N ALA A 80 -2.62 0.81 3.98
CA ALA A 80 -1.21 0.48 4.12
C ALA A 80 -0.32 1.74 4.22
N ASN A 81 -0.64 2.76 3.42
CA ASN A 81 0.13 4.00 3.42
C ASN A 81 -0.13 4.86 4.67
N LEU A 82 -1.33 4.81 5.25
CA LEU A 82 -1.59 5.40 6.57
C LEU A 82 -0.77 4.72 7.66
N ILE A 83 -0.68 3.39 7.64
CA ILE A 83 0.19 2.63 8.56
C ILE A 83 1.67 3.03 8.36
N ALA A 84 2.14 3.08 7.11
CA ALA A 84 3.51 3.44 6.77
C ALA A 84 3.87 4.87 7.23
N MET A 85 2.94 5.83 7.15
CA MET A 85 3.13 7.17 7.71
C MET A 85 3.24 7.14 9.24
N GLY A 86 2.47 6.28 9.92
CA GLY A 86 2.63 6.04 11.36
C GLY A 86 4.01 5.48 11.70
N VAL A 87 4.49 4.50 10.94
CA VAL A 87 5.86 3.96 11.08
C VAL A 87 6.91 5.03 10.83
N ALA A 88 6.74 5.85 9.79
CA ALA A 88 7.65 6.95 9.48
C ALA A 88 7.75 7.97 10.62
N PHE A 89 6.63 8.31 11.27
CA PHE A 89 6.62 9.16 12.45
C PHE A 89 7.47 8.57 13.58
N TYR A 90 7.27 7.29 13.94
CA TYR A 90 8.07 6.63 14.97
C TYR A 90 9.56 6.50 14.60
N MET A 91 9.88 6.38 13.31
CA MET A 91 11.28 6.38 12.86
C MET A 91 11.94 7.74 13.06
N ILE A 92 11.22 8.84 12.79
CA ILE A 92 11.73 10.20 13.01
C ILE A 92 11.92 10.46 14.50
N ASP A 93 10.93 10.06 15.31
CA ASP A 93 10.98 10.17 16.78
C ASP A 93 12.14 9.36 17.37
N GLY A 94 12.39 8.15 16.84
CA GLY A 94 13.53 7.30 17.20
C GLY A 94 14.87 7.67 16.53
N GLU A 95 15.07 8.94 16.18
CA GLU A 95 16.29 9.52 15.59
C GLU A 95 16.73 8.96 14.22
N ARG A 96 15.94 8.10 13.58
CA ARG A 96 16.18 7.57 12.22
C ARG A 96 15.58 8.50 11.16
N ILE A 97 15.89 9.79 11.25
CA ILE A 97 15.23 10.87 10.48
C ILE A 97 15.28 10.60 8.97
N ALA A 98 16.44 10.28 8.42
CA ALA A 98 16.59 10.07 6.98
C ALA A 98 15.69 8.95 6.44
N LEU A 99 15.61 7.83 7.18
CA LEU A 99 14.75 6.71 6.80
C LEU A 99 13.26 7.05 6.98
N GLY A 100 12.90 7.74 8.06
CA GLY A 100 11.53 8.16 8.31
C GLY A 100 11.02 9.16 7.27
N VAL A 101 11.83 10.14 6.88
CA VAL A 101 11.49 11.08 5.79
C VAL A 101 11.35 10.36 4.46
N PHE A 102 12.25 9.43 4.13
CA PHE A 102 12.15 8.65 2.91
C PHE A 102 10.87 7.80 2.87
N LEU A 103 10.60 7.03 3.93
CA LEU A 103 9.40 6.20 4.04
C LEU A 103 8.12 7.06 4.01
N GLY A 104 8.07 8.13 4.79
CA GLY A 104 6.92 9.02 4.87
C GLY A 104 6.66 9.73 3.55
N GLY A 105 7.70 10.20 2.85
CA GLY A 105 7.59 10.80 1.53
C GLY A 105 7.06 9.81 0.49
N TYR A 106 7.60 8.60 0.46
CA TYR A 106 7.12 7.54 -0.43
C TYR A 106 5.65 7.20 -0.13
N ALA A 107 5.32 7.01 1.15
CA ALA A 107 3.97 6.66 1.57
C ALA A 107 2.95 7.74 1.23
N LEU A 108 3.30 9.01 1.44
CA LEU A 108 2.46 10.15 1.08
C LEU A 108 2.21 10.20 -0.43
N LEU A 109 3.24 9.97 -1.25
CA LEU A 109 3.11 9.93 -2.71
C LEU A 109 2.16 8.82 -3.17
N THR A 110 2.34 7.59 -2.65
CA THR A 110 1.46 6.47 -3.00
C THR A 110 0.03 6.70 -2.52
N PHE A 111 -0.14 7.23 -1.31
CA PHE A 111 -1.43 7.60 -0.74
C PHE A 111 -2.18 8.58 -1.64
N LEU A 112 -1.53 9.67 -2.06
CA LEU A 112 -2.13 10.67 -2.95
C LEU A 112 -2.46 10.11 -4.33
N ALA A 113 -1.62 9.22 -4.86
CA ALA A 113 -1.86 8.53 -6.12
C ALA A 113 -3.12 7.64 -6.05
N ALA A 114 -3.27 6.86 -4.97
CA ALA A 114 -4.46 6.04 -4.72
C ALA A 114 -5.72 6.88 -4.42
N LEU A 115 -5.55 8.01 -3.75
CA LEU A 115 -6.46 9.15 -3.64
C LEU A 115 -7.11 9.48 -4.98
N SER A 116 -6.22 9.85 -5.88
CA SER A 116 -6.53 10.46 -7.17
C SER A 116 -7.01 9.46 -8.21
N SER A 117 -6.81 8.15 -8.02
CA SER A 117 -7.22 7.13 -8.99
C SER A 117 -8.71 6.77 -8.89
N ILE A 118 -9.60 7.76 -9.01
CA ILE A 118 -11.05 7.53 -8.98
C ILE A 118 -11.48 6.80 -10.27
N PRO A 119 -12.11 5.61 -10.18
CA PRO A 119 -12.64 4.93 -11.35
C PRO A 119 -13.77 5.75 -11.98
N GLN A 120 -13.75 5.89 -13.31
CA GLN A 120 -14.86 6.53 -14.02
C GLN A 120 -16.10 5.63 -13.95
N ALA A 121 -17.25 6.21 -13.62
CA ALA A 121 -18.52 5.49 -13.75
C ALA A 121 -18.70 5.08 -15.22
N ARG A 122 -19.07 3.82 -15.46
CA ARG A 122 -19.39 3.36 -16.83
C ARG A 122 -20.55 4.21 -17.36
N PRO A 123 -20.45 4.82 -18.55
CA PRO A 123 -21.60 5.47 -19.18
C PRO A 123 -22.64 4.38 -19.46
N GLY A 124 -23.76 4.37 -18.73
CA GLY A 124 -24.86 3.41 -18.94
C GLY A 124 -25.62 2.93 -17.70
N SER A 125 -25.19 3.22 -16.47
CA SER A 125 -25.92 2.83 -15.25
C SER A 125 -26.90 3.90 -14.75
N THR A 126 -27.47 4.70 -15.66
CA THR A 126 -28.62 5.54 -15.33
C THR A 126 -29.83 4.62 -15.21
N HIS A 127 -30.16 4.20 -13.99
CA HIS A 127 -31.49 3.70 -13.71
C HIS A 127 -32.47 4.80 -14.11
N GLN A 128 -33.14 4.62 -15.25
CA GLN A 128 -34.39 5.31 -15.54
C GLN A 128 -35.28 5.10 -14.32
N GLY A 129 -35.56 6.19 -13.60
CA GLY A 129 -36.56 6.19 -12.55
C GLY A 129 -37.86 5.70 -13.16
N THR A 130 -38.38 4.59 -12.66
CA THR A 130 -39.74 4.17 -12.94
C THR A 130 -40.65 5.14 -12.18
N SER A 131 -41.07 6.20 -12.85
CA SER A 131 -42.29 6.90 -12.51
C SER A 131 -43.47 6.02 -12.93
N SER A 132 -44.14 5.42 -11.95
CA SER A 132 -45.52 4.93 -12.03
C SER A 132 -46.14 5.04 -10.65
#